data_AF-A0A935PHC0-F1
#
_entry.id   AF-A0A935PHC0-F1
#
_cell.length_a   1.000
_cell.length_b   1.000
_cell.length_c   1.000
_cell.angle_alpha   90.00
_cell.angle_beta   90.00
_cell.angle_gamma   90.00
#
_symmetry.space_group_name_H-M   'P 1'
#
loop_
_entity.id
_entity.type
_entity.pdbx_description
1 polymer ?
#
loop_
_entity_poly.entity_id
_entity_poly.type
_entity_poly.pdbx_seq_one_letter_code
_entity_poly.pdbx_strand_id
1 'polypeptide(L)'
;MRALVVMVGLVGLMACGAGQKPAEVAVDTTRPWAKPGDVVDSILPMPELLRRFRVGLTQPTELEGGAASRDALAARFIGAIATQDTVALRGMLLSRAEFAWLMFPDHRYAEPPYELDPGIFWLQLTAENSKGVERVLQRYGGQPLALERLTCDADTLQMLRGPTKLWGPCRVRYRTADSTLTRQLFGSMIERNGRVKLVSYNNEF
;
A
#
# COMPACT_ATOMS: atom_id res chain seq x y z
N MET A 1 45.96 30.14 -54.79
CA MET A 1 46.09 31.60 -54.97
C MET A 1 44.94 32.27 -54.26
N ARG A 2 45.27 33.20 -53.35
CA ARG A 2 44.34 34.01 -52.57
C ARG A 2 43.78 35.12 -53.47
N ALA A 3 42.48 35.38 -53.38
CA ALA A 3 41.91 36.69 -53.70
C ALA A 3 40.96 37.06 -52.56
N LEU A 4 41.44 38.02 -51.77
CA LEU A 4 40.71 38.78 -50.76
C LEU A 4 39.92 39.89 -51.48
N VAL A 5 39.04 40.57 -50.74
CA VAL A 5 38.71 42.02 -50.82
C VAL A 5 37.21 42.35 -51.03
N VAL A 6 36.63 42.78 -49.89
CA VAL A 6 35.75 43.94 -49.63
C VAL A 6 34.22 43.80 -49.75
N MET A 7 33.68 43.48 -48.56
CA MET A 7 32.58 44.10 -47.81
C MET A 7 31.98 45.44 -48.33
N VAL A 8 30.65 45.50 -48.40
CA VAL A 8 29.73 46.42 -47.69
C VAL A 8 28.47 46.64 -48.54
N GLY A 9 27.31 46.24 -47.99
CA GLY A 9 26.00 46.61 -48.52
C GLY A 9 24.90 46.19 -47.54
N LEU A 10 24.36 47.17 -46.83
CA LEU A 10 23.32 47.08 -45.79
C LEU A 10 22.20 46.07 -46.13
N VAL A 11 21.97 45.11 -45.23
CA VAL A 11 20.72 44.33 -45.20
C VAL A 11 19.81 44.97 -44.15
N GLY A 12 18.72 45.56 -44.64
CA GLY A 12 17.67 46.18 -43.84
C GLY A 12 16.97 45.16 -42.93
N LEU A 13 16.58 45.68 -41.77
CA LEU A 13 15.90 45.01 -40.68
C LEU A 13 14.68 44.19 -41.10
N MET A 14 14.64 42.96 -40.58
CA MET A 14 13.42 42.20 -40.32
C MET A 14 12.42 43.03 -39.51
N ALA A 15 11.14 42.98 -39.88
CA ALA A 15 10.01 42.73 -38.96
C ALA A 15 8.68 43.07 -39.64
N CYS A 16 8.05 42.08 -40.25
CA CYS A 16 6.60 41.93 -40.33
C CYS A 16 6.31 40.43 -40.53
N GLY A 17 6.70 39.63 -39.54
CA GLY A 17 6.15 38.29 -39.39
C GLY A 17 4.71 38.46 -38.97
N ALA A 18 3.79 38.23 -39.91
CA ALA A 18 2.35 38.30 -39.69
C ALA A 18 1.99 37.57 -38.40
N GLY A 19 1.29 38.26 -37.50
CA GLY A 19 0.71 37.67 -36.29
C GLY A 19 -0.30 36.61 -36.70
N GLN A 20 0.18 35.38 -36.84
CA GLN A 20 -0.66 34.22 -37.06
C GLN A 20 -1.42 34.00 -35.76
N LYS A 21 -2.73 34.31 -35.78
CA LYS A 21 -3.63 33.95 -34.68
C LYS A 21 -3.36 32.48 -34.34
N PRO A 22 -3.18 32.11 -33.06
CA PRO A 22 -3.03 30.72 -32.68
C PRO A 22 -4.21 29.95 -33.28
N ALA A 23 -3.89 28.85 -33.96
CA ALA A 23 -4.90 27.99 -34.56
C ALA A 23 -5.95 27.66 -33.49
N GLU A 24 -7.21 27.89 -33.83
CA GLU A 24 -8.35 27.50 -33.02
C GLU A 24 -8.19 26.03 -32.66
N VAL A 25 -8.15 25.71 -31.36
CA VAL A 25 -7.91 24.36 -30.86
C VAL A 25 -8.94 23.44 -31.51
N ALA A 26 -8.47 22.52 -32.35
CA ALA A 26 -9.35 21.62 -33.08
C ALA A 26 -10.24 20.87 -32.08
N VAL A 27 -11.55 21.00 -32.25
CA VAL A 27 -12.54 20.24 -31.47
C VAL A 27 -12.31 18.75 -31.78
N ASP A 28 -11.96 17.98 -30.75
CA ASP A 28 -11.81 16.53 -30.87
C ASP A 28 -13.21 15.91 -31.06
N THR A 29 -13.57 15.69 -32.32
CA THR A 29 -14.85 15.09 -32.71
C THR A 29 -15.02 13.65 -32.24
N THR A 30 -13.95 12.98 -31.79
CA THR A 30 -14.01 11.64 -31.21
C THR A 30 -14.47 11.64 -29.75
N ARG A 31 -14.50 12.82 -29.10
CA ARG A 31 -14.94 13.01 -27.71
C ARG A 31 -15.89 14.21 -27.60
N PRO A 32 -17.14 14.09 -28.08
CA PRO A 32 -18.10 15.19 -28.13
C PRO A 32 -18.51 15.75 -26.76
N TRP A 33 -18.13 15.06 -25.68
CA TRP A 33 -18.39 15.44 -24.30
C TRP A 33 -17.28 16.29 -23.66
N ALA A 34 -16.09 16.40 -24.26
CA ALA A 34 -14.97 17.15 -23.71
C ALA A 34 -14.94 18.57 -24.27
N LYS A 35 -15.06 19.58 -23.39
CA LYS A 35 -14.87 20.99 -23.74
C LYS A 35 -13.42 21.42 -23.48
N PRO A 36 -12.86 22.34 -24.29
CA PRO A 36 -11.56 22.92 -24.01
C PRO A 36 -11.54 23.58 -22.62
N GLY A 37 -10.69 23.08 -21.72
CA GLY A 37 -10.61 23.54 -20.32
C GLY A 37 -11.31 22.63 -19.30
N ASP A 38 -11.98 21.55 -19.73
CA ASP A 38 -12.55 20.57 -18.82
C ASP A 38 -11.43 19.87 -18.02
N VAL A 39 -11.43 20.10 -16.70
CA VAL A 39 -10.67 19.28 -15.76
C VAL A 39 -11.43 17.98 -15.60
N VAL A 40 -10.83 16.88 -16.07
CA VAL A 40 -11.36 15.53 -15.85
C VAL A 40 -11.18 15.19 -14.38
N ASP A 41 -12.14 15.57 -13.56
CA ASP A 41 -12.20 15.29 -12.12
C ASP A 41 -12.67 13.85 -11.86
N SER A 42 -11.91 12.88 -12.41
CA SER A 42 -12.24 11.44 -12.35
C SER A 42 -11.89 10.79 -11.02
N ILE A 43 -11.36 11.54 -10.05
CA ILE A 43 -11.03 11.03 -8.73
C ILE A 43 -12.14 11.46 -7.77
N LEU A 44 -12.91 10.48 -7.30
CA LEU A 44 -13.91 10.73 -6.26
C LEU A 44 -13.21 11.17 -4.96
N PRO A 45 -13.82 12.05 -4.16
CA PRO A 45 -13.25 12.43 -2.88
C PRO A 45 -13.16 11.22 -1.93
N MET A 46 -12.14 11.19 -1.07
CA MET A 46 -11.85 10.06 -0.17
C MET A 46 -13.08 9.55 0.64
N PRO A 47 -13.96 10.41 1.19
CA PRO A 47 -15.17 9.95 1.86
C PRO A 47 -16.11 9.12 0.98
N GLU A 48 -16.24 9.49 -0.31
CA GLU A 48 -17.07 8.75 -1.26
C GLU A 48 -16.43 7.42 -1.66
N LEU A 49 -15.11 7.39 -1.84
CA LEU A 49 -14.36 6.15 -2.06
C LEU A 49 -14.55 5.17 -0.90
N LEU A 50 -14.40 5.65 0.35
CA LEU A 50 -14.63 4.85 1.55
C LEU A 50 -16.07 4.37 1.66
N ARG A 51 -17.06 5.23 1.38
CA ARG A 51 -18.48 4.86 1.39
C ARG A 51 -18.75 3.72 0.41
N ARG A 52 -18.24 3.81 -0.83
CA ARG A 52 -18.36 2.75 -1.85
C ARG A 52 -17.65 1.47 -1.44
N PHE A 53 -16.44 1.58 -0.89
CA PHE A 53 -15.66 0.42 -0.45
C PHE A 53 -16.35 -0.38 0.67
N ARG A 54 -17.12 0.32 1.52
CA ARG A 54 -17.87 -0.24 2.65
C ARG A 54 -19.22 -0.88 2.28
N VAL A 55 -19.68 -0.74 1.04
CA VAL A 55 -20.95 -1.35 0.61
C VAL A 55 -20.93 -2.86 0.85
N GLY A 56 -21.92 -3.37 1.57
CA GLY A 56 -22.04 -4.79 1.93
C GLY A 56 -21.15 -5.24 3.07
N LEU A 57 -20.38 -4.35 3.70
CA LEU A 57 -19.56 -4.67 4.88
C LEU A 57 -20.30 -4.28 6.16
N THR A 58 -20.31 -5.19 7.15
CA THR A 58 -20.71 -4.86 8.51
C THR A 58 -19.58 -4.09 9.18
N GLN A 59 -19.89 -3.03 9.94
CA GLN A 59 -18.88 -2.27 10.67
C GLN A 59 -18.42 -3.05 11.91
N PRO A 60 -17.15 -3.47 12.00
CA PRO A 60 -16.63 -4.08 13.21
C PRO A 60 -16.32 -3.01 14.26
N THR A 61 -16.47 -3.37 15.53
CA THR A 61 -16.10 -2.50 16.67
C THR A 61 -14.70 -2.79 17.19
N GLU A 62 -14.13 -3.96 16.87
CA GLU A 62 -12.81 -4.42 17.28
C GLU A 62 -12.14 -5.29 16.23
N LEU A 63 -10.90 -5.71 16.49
CA LEU A 63 -10.19 -6.68 15.67
C LEU A 63 -10.65 -8.10 16.04
N GLU A 64 -11.61 -8.64 15.30
CA GLU A 64 -12.29 -9.91 15.55
C GLU A 64 -11.30 -11.09 15.52
N GLY A 65 -11.13 -11.81 16.63
CA GLY A 65 -10.15 -12.90 16.72
C GLY A 65 -8.68 -12.42 16.82
N GLY A 66 -8.47 -11.11 17.02
CA GLY A 66 -7.16 -10.53 17.28
C GLY A 66 -6.52 -11.10 18.54
N ALA A 67 -5.20 -11.26 18.51
CA ALA A 67 -4.44 -11.73 19.67
C ALA A 67 -4.37 -10.65 20.77
N ALA A 68 -4.16 -11.07 22.02
CA ALA A 68 -4.07 -10.16 23.16
C ALA A 68 -2.76 -9.33 23.20
N SER A 69 -1.77 -9.68 22.39
CA SER A 69 -0.51 -8.96 22.26
C SER A 69 0.19 -9.33 20.95
N ARG A 70 1.23 -8.56 20.61
CA ARG A 70 2.10 -8.84 19.46
C ARG A 70 2.81 -10.18 19.59
N ASP A 71 3.36 -10.47 20.77
CA ASP A 71 4.01 -11.76 21.06
C ASP A 71 3.02 -12.92 20.97
N ALA A 72 1.79 -12.76 21.47
CA ALA A 72 0.75 -13.77 21.34
C ALA A 72 0.35 -14.03 19.88
N LEU A 73 0.29 -12.98 19.05
CA LEU A 73 0.05 -13.12 17.62
C LEU A 73 1.19 -13.86 16.94
N ALA A 74 2.45 -13.48 17.21
CA ALA A 74 3.61 -14.15 16.66
C ALA A 74 3.70 -15.62 17.08
N ALA A 75 3.35 -15.95 18.32
CA ALA A 75 3.34 -17.33 18.81
C ALA A 75 2.28 -18.16 18.07
N ARG A 76 1.06 -17.61 17.91
CA ARG A 76 -0.01 -18.24 17.11
C ARG A 76 0.41 -18.43 15.65
N PHE A 77 1.08 -17.44 15.07
CA PHE A 77 1.60 -17.50 13.70
C PHE A 77 2.64 -18.61 13.52
N ILE A 78 3.65 -18.68 14.39
CA ILE A 78 4.66 -19.73 14.36
C ILE A 78 4.03 -21.12 14.55
N GLY A 79 3.10 -21.25 15.49
CA GLY A 79 2.38 -22.51 15.71
C GLY A 79 1.58 -22.95 14.48
N ALA A 80 0.84 -22.03 13.86
CA ALA A 80 0.05 -22.31 12.68
C ALA A 80 0.91 -22.73 11.46
N ILE A 81 2.11 -22.16 11.31
CA ILE A 81 3.06 -22.63 10.29
C ILE A 81 3.52 -24.06 10.60
N ALA A 82 3.93 -24.30 11.85
CA ALA A 82 4.44 -25.61 12.26
C ALA A 82 3.43 -26.73 12.02
N THR A 83 2.13 -26.44 12.17
CA THR A 83 1.04 -27.40 11.92
C THR A 83 0.35 -27.27 10.56
N GLN A 84 0.86 -26.41 9.67
CA GLN A 84 0.25 -26.08 8.36
C GLN A 84 -1.23 -25.65 8.45
N ASP A 85 -1.63 -25.00 9.55
CA ASP A 85 -3.00 -24.57 9.77
C ASP A 85 -3.33 -23.29 8.97
N THR A 86 -3.77 -23.50 7.74
CA THR A 86 -4.15 -22.40 6.84
C THR A 86 -5.40 -21.65 7.29
N VAL A 87 -6.26 -22.25 8.12
CA VAL A 87 -7.45 -21.58 8.66
C VAL A 87 -7.04 -20.60 9.74
N ALA A 88 -6.16 -21.03 10.67
CA ALA A 88 -5.60 -20.15 11.68
C ALA A 88 -4.82 -18.99 11.06
N LEU A 89 -3.99 -19.27 10.04
CA LEU A 89 -3.23 -18.23 9.33
C LEU A 89 -4.15 -17.15 8.74
N ARG A 90 -5.21 -17.55 8.01
CA ARG A 90 -6.20 -16.62 7.46
C ARG A 90 -6.94 -15.85 8.56
N GLY A 91 -7.29 -16.50 9.67
CA GLY A 91 -7.97 -15.86 10.79
C GLY A 91 -7.13 -14.81 11.54
N MET A 92 -5.80 -14.83 11.38
CA MET A 92 -4.90 -13.83 11.96
C MET A 92 -4.74 -12.57 11.10
N LEU A 93 -5.13 -12.64 9.81
CA LEU A 93 -5.09 -11.50 8.92
C LEU A 93 -6.23 -10.52 9.18
N LEU A 94 -5.93 -9.26 8.88
CA LEU A 94 -6.92 -8.20 8.80
C LEU A 94 -7.97 -8.53 7.74
N SER A 95 -9.24 -8.45 8.12
CA SER A 95 -10.36 -8.58 7.19
C SER A 95 -10.59 -7.29 6.42
N ARG A 96 -11.35 -7.41 5.31
CA ARG A 96 -11.74 -6.24 4.50
C ARG A 96 -12.52 -5.20 5.31
N ALA A 97 -13.40 -5.65 6.20
CA ALA A 97 -14.21 -4.77 7.04
C ALA A 97 -13.35 -4.03 8.07
N GLU A 98 -12.45 -4.75 8.76
CA GLU A 98 -11.53 -4.13 9.72
C GLU A 98 -10.58 -3.15 9.04
N PHE A 99 -10.08 -3.48 7.84
CA PHE A 99 -9.33 -2.54 7.01
C PHE A 99 -10.14 -1.27 6.74
N ALA A 100 -11.37 -1.41 6.24
CA ALA A 100 -12.23 -0.29 5.85
C ALA A 100 -12.58 0.66 7.01
N TRP A 101 -12.78 0.10 8.21
CA TRP A 101 -13.36 0.82 9.34
C TRP A 101 -12.35 1.17 10.43
N LEU A 102 -11.34 0.33 10.66
CA LEU A 102 -10.45 0.42 11.82
C LEU A 102 -9.01 0.80 11.47
N MET A 103 -8.57 0.59 10.24
CA MET A 103 -7.20 0.90 9.80
C MET A 103 -7.15 2.06 8.80
N PHE A 104 -7.80 1.91 7.65
CA PHE A 104 -7.62 2.81 6.52
C PHE A 104 -7.96 4.29 6.82
N PRO A 105 -9.06 4.63 7.54
CA PRO A 105 -9.41 6.04 7.80
C PRO A 105 -8.35 6.83 8.60
N ASP A 106 -7.48 6.11 9.31
CA ASP A 106 -6.41 6.64 10.14
C ASP A 106 -5.04 6.56 9.42
N HIS A 107 -4.99 5.95 8.23
CA HIS A 107 -3.79 5.73 7.43
C HIS A 107 -3.44 6.97 6.59
N ARG A 108 -2.16 7.19 6.30
CA ARG A 108 -1.66 8.29 5.47
C ARG A 108 -2.30 8.33 4.08
N TYR A 109 -2.72 7.19 3.55
CA TYR A 109 -3.39 7.07 2.26
C TYR A 109 -4.84 7.53 2.25
N ALA A 110 -5.43 7.84 3.41
CA ALA A 110 -6.74 8.48 3.50
C ALA A 110 -6.67 10.01 3.44
N GLU A 111 -5.47 10.59 3.29
CA GLU A 111 -5.24 12.03 3.38
C GLU A 111 -4.31 12.55 2.27
N PRO A 112 -4.51 13.79 1.80
CA PRO A 112 -3.57 14.44 0.91
C PRO A 112 -2.14 14.52 1.49
N PRO A 113 -1.09 14.55 0.66
CA PRO A 113 -1.10 14.46 -0.81
C PRO A 113 -0.98 13.01 -1.32
N TYR A 114 -1.09 12.01 -0.45
CA TYR A 114 -0.80 10.60 -0.75
C TYR A 114 -2.07 9.75 -0.87
N GLU A 115 -3.20 10.38 -1.18
CA GLU A 115 -4.48 9.69 -1.28
C GLU A 115 -4.37 8.50 -2.24
N LEU A 116 -4.72 7.32 -1.74
CA LEU A 116 -4.80 6.11 -2.52
C LEU A 116 -6.18 5.50 -2.33
N ASP A 117 -6.82 5.12 -3.43
CA ASP A 117 -8.12 4.45 -3.38
C ASP A 117 -8.07 3.23 -2.42
N PRO A 118 -8.99 3.11 -1.44
CA PRO A 118 -8.98 2.02 -0.47
C PRO A 118 -9.14 0.65 -1.12
N GLY A 119 -9.85 0.56 -2.24
CA GLY A 119 -9.97 -0.64 -3.05
C GLY A 119 -8.66 -1.05 -3.69
N ILE A 120 -7.90 -0.10 -4.23
CA ILE A 120 -6.56 -0.37 -4.79
C ILE A 120 -5.61 -0.84 -3.69
N PHE A 121 -5.58 -0.14 -2.54
CA PHE A 121 -4.69 -0.53 -1.45
C PHE A 121 -5.05 -1.91 -0.88
N TRP A 122 -6.35 -2.19 -0.70
CA TRP A 122 -6.82 -3.51 -0.29
C TRP A 122 -6.45 -4.61 -1.28
N LEU A 123 -6.55 -4.34 -2.60
CA LEU A 123 -6.13 -5.28 -3.64
C LEU A 123 -4.63 -5.59 -3.54
N GLN A 124 -3.79 -4.58 -3.34
CA GLN A 124 -2.34 -4.77 -3.16
C GLN A 124 -2.05 -5.63 -1.92
N LEU A 125 -2.62 -5.27 -0.77
CA LEU A 125 -2.47 -6.03 0.48
C LEU A 125 -2.89 -7.49 0.32
N THR A 126 -4.04 -7.76 -0.29
CA THR A 126 -4.54 -9.14 -0.46
C THR A 126 -3.70 -9.97 -1.44
N ALA A 127 -3.21 -9.35 -2.51
CA ALA A 127 -2.31 -10.00 -3.47
C ALA A 127 -0.96 -10.35 -2.83
N GLU A 128 -0.38 -9.44 -2.05
CA GLU A 128 0.85 -9.66 -1.29
C GLU A 128 0.68 -10.75 -0.23
N ASN A 129 -0.47 -10.77 0.45
CA ASN A 129 -0.75 -11.76 1.49
C ASN A 129 -0.91 -13.17 0.94
N SER A 130 -1.60 -13.31 -0.18
CA SER A 130 -1.79 -14.61 -0.83
C SER A 130 -0.45 -15.22 -1.23
N LYS A 131 0.48 -14.41 -1.75
CA LYS A 131 1.84 -14.86 -2.10
C LYS A 131 2.69 -15.16 -0.87
N GLY A 132 2.63 -14.31 0.15
CA GLY A 132 3.45 -14.45 1.35
C GLY A 132 3.10 -15.70 2.16
N VAL A 133 1.81 -16.01 2.33
CA VAL A 133 1.37 -17.19 3.08
C VAL A 133 1.81 -18.49 2.42
N GLU A 134 1.68 -18.57 1.09
CA GLU A 134 2.08 -19.74 0.31
C GLU A 134 3.58 -19.99 0.46
N ARG A 135 4.41 -18.96 0.31
CA ARG A 135 5.87 -19.06 0.45
C ARG A 135 6.30 -19.49 1.84
N VAL A 136 5.70 -18.90 2.88
CA VAL A 136 6.00 -19.27 4.27
C VAL A 136 5.65 -20.73 4.53
N LEU A 137 4.48 -21.18 4.08
CA LEU A 137 4.06 -22.58 4.23
C LEU A 137 4.92 -23.55 3.42
N GLN A 138 5.28 -23.19 2.19
CA GLN A 138 6.15 -24.02 1.35
C GLN A 138 7.53 -24.22 1.99
N ARG A 139 8.06 -23.18 2.66
CA ARG A 139 9.41 -23.20 3.22
C ARG A 139 9.50 -23.79 4.62
N TYR A 140 8.51 -23.50 5.46
CA TYR A 140 8.55 -23.78 6.90
C TYR A 140 7.39 -24.64 7.40
N GLY A 141 6.39 -24.89 6.56
CA GLY A 141 5.21 -25.66 6.92
C GLY A 141 5.57 -27.08 7.36
N GLY A 142 4.96 -27.55 8.45
CA GLY A 142 5.16 -28.91 8.96
C GLY A 142 6.47 -29.12 9.72
N GLN A 143 7.30 -28.10 9.86
CA GLN A 143 8.54 -28.16 10.62
C GLN A 143 8.29 -27.81 12.10
N PRO A 144 9.05 -28.39 13.05
CA PRO A 144 8.99 -27.96 14.43
C PRO A 144 9.60 -26.56 14.56
N LEU A 145 8.76 -25.57 14.87
CA LEU A 145 9.15 -24.19 15.07
C LEU A 145 8.74 -23.72 16.47
N ALA A 146 9.63 -23.03 17.17
CA ALA A 146 9.32 -22.42 18.46
C ALA A 146 9.71 -20.94 18.47
N LEU A 147 8.76 -20.06 18.78
CA LEU A 147 9.04 -18.63 18.93
C LEU A 147 9.96 -18.40 20.13
N GLU A 148 11.00 -17.60 19.96
CA GLU A 148 11.87 -17.15 21.06
C GLU A 148 11.70 -15.66 21.36
N ARG A 149 11.61 -14.83 20.32
CA ARG A 149 11.49 -13.37 20.48
C ARG A 149 10.84 -12.74 19.27
N LEU A 150 10.01 -11.73 19.53
CA LEU A 150 9.55 -10.78 18.54
C LEU A 150 10.19 -9.41 18.80
N THR A 151 10.60 -8.73 17.73
CA THR A 151 11.04 -7.33 17.80
C THR A 151 10.42 -6.57 16.64
N CYS A 152 9.68 -5.51 16.94
CA CYS A 152 9.02 -4.67 15.95
C CYS A 152 9.17 -3.21 16.35
N ASP A 153 9.29 -2.36 15.35
CA ASP A 153 9.25 -0.92 15.52
C ASP A 153 7.82 -0.40 15.34
N ALA A 154 7.47 0.69 16.03
CA ALA A 154 6.20 1.37 15.80
C ALA A 154 6.33 2.20 14.51
N ASP A 155 5.41 1.99 13.57
CA ASP A 155 5.32 2.81 12.37
C ASP A 155 4.37 3.99 12.63
N THR A 156 4.97 5.12 13.00
CA THR A 156 4.27 6.38 13.26
C THR A 156 4.15 7.25 12.00
N LEU A 157 4.63 6.78 10.84
CA LEU A 157 4.58 7.53 9.59
C LEU A 157 3.35 7.17 8.76
N GLN A 158 2.90 5.92 8.86
CA GLN A 158 1.75 5.44 8.10
C GLN A 158 0.43 5.65 8.84
N MET A 159 0.41 5.49 10.17
CA MET A 159 -0.78 5.77 10.98
C MET A 159 -0.71 7.18 11.53
N LEU A 160 -1.52 8.09 10.98
CA LEU A 160 -1.43 9.52 11.29
C LEU A 160 -2.16 9.90 12.57
N ARG A 161 -3.24 9.19 12.91
CA ARG A 161 -4.13 9.52 14.03
C ARG A 161 -4.93 8.30 14.48
N GLY A 162 -5.76 8.50 15.50
CA GLY A 162 -6.65 7.47 16.02
C GLY A 162 -5.94 6.46 16.94
N PRO A 163 -6.67 5.46 17.45
CA PRO A 163 -6.15 4.50 18.42
C PRO A 163 -5.48 3.29 17.76
N THR A 164 -5.43 3.22 16.42
CA THR A 164 -4.76 2.13 15.70
C THR A 164 -3.27 2.42 15.56
N LYS A 165 -2.44 1.49 16.01
CA LYS A 165 -0.99 1.52 15.83
C LYS A 165 -0.59 0.52 14.76
N LEU A 166 0.35 0.89 13.90
CA LEU A 166 1.00 -0.03 12.97
C LEU A 166 2.37 -0.41 13.52
N TRP A 167 2.74 -1.67 13.38
CA TRP A 167 4.01 -2.23 13.82
C TRP A 167 4.71 -2.90 12.64
N GLY A 168 5.96 -2.51 12.38
CA GLY A 168 6.77 -3.05 11.29
C GLY A 168 8.01 -2.19 11.02
N PRO A 169 9.07 -2.76 10.42
CA PRO A 169 9.24 -4.19 10.12
C PRO A 169 9.42 -5.03 11.40
N CYS A 170 9.05 -6.31 11.35
CA CYS A 170 9.12 -7.21 12.50
C CYS A 170 10.15 -8.32 12.29
N ARG A 171 11.08 -8.47 13.23
CA ARG A 171 12.03 -9.58 13.28
C ARG A 171 11.55 -10.65 14.25
N VAL A 172 11.40 -11.87 13.73
CA VAL A 172 10.98 -13.06 14.46
C VAL A 172 12.22 -13.93 14.68
N ARG A 173 12.60 -14.12 15.94
CA ARG A 173 13.59 -15.10 16.35
C ARG A 173 12.88 -16.38 16.75
N TYR A 174 13.25 -17.50 16.14
CA TYR A 174 12.63 -18.79 16.36
C TYR A 174 13.66 -19.92 16.27
N ARG A 175 13.35 -21.02 16.95
CA ARG A 175 14.15 -22.25 16.93
C ARG A 175 13.56 -23.23 15.93
N THR A 176 14.44 -23.90 15.19
CA THR A 176 14.16 -25.09 14.39
C THR A 176 14.77 -26.31 15.07
N ALA A 177 14.70 -27.50 14.46
CA ALA A 177 15.37 -28.68 14.99
C ALA A 177 16.89 -28.47 15.19
N ASP A 178 17.54 -27.80 14.22
CA ASP A 178 19.00 -27.77 14.14
C ASP A 178 19.62 -26.39 14.40
N SER A 179 18.79 -25.34 14.51
CA SER A 179 19.29 -23.96 14.54
C SER A 179 18.36 -22.98 15.22
N THR A 180 18.87 -21.79 15.50
CA THR A 180 18.05 -20.62 15.84
C THR A 180 18.22 -19.58 14.76
N LEU A 181 17.11 -19.12 14.19
CA LEU A 181 17.08 -18.17 13.10
C LEU A 181 16.41 -16.87 13.55
N THR A 182 16.78 -15.76 12.91
CA THR A 182 16.07 -14.49 13.02
C THR A 182 15.74 -14.00 11.63
N ARG A 183 14.45 -13.89 11.31
CA ARG A 183 13.94 -13.50 9.98
C ARG A 183 12.70 -12.64 10.14
N GLN A 184 12.38 -11.85 9.13
CA GLN A 184 11.11 -11.16 9.06
C GLN A 184 10.09 -12.10 8.42
N LEU A 185 9.35 -12.89 9.20
CA LEU A 185 8.43 -13.90 8.65
C LEU A 185 7.08 -13.33 8.18
N PHE A 186 6.74 -12.12 8.61
CA PHE A 186 5.55 -11.38 8.19
C PHE A 186 5.90 -9.89 8.04
N GLY A 187 5.06 -9.15 7.31
CA GLY A 187 5.32 -7.76 6.94
C GLY A 187 5.07 -6.81 8.11
N SER A 188 3.79 -6.67 8.49
CA SER A 188 3.37 -5.74 9.55
C SER A 188 2.14 -6.24 10.32
N MET A 189 1.92 -5.64 11.49
CA MET A 189 0.77 -5.87 12.35
C MET A 189 0.07 -4.56 12.68
N ILE A 190 -1.23 -4.59 12.90
CA ILE A 190 -1.92 -3.50 13.59
C ILE A 190 -2.33 -3.89 14.99
N GLU A 191 -2.31 -2.91 15.89
CA GLU A 191 -2.84 -3.01 17.24
C GLU A 191 -3.90 -1.94 17.45
N ARG A 192 -5.06 -2.34 17.96
CA ARG A 192 -6.13 -1.43 18.35
C ARG A 192 -6.82 -1.98 19.58
N ASN A 193 -6.98 -1.14 20.61
CA ASN A 193 -7.67 -1.50 21.86
C ASN A 193 -7.14 -2.81 22.49
N GLY A 194 -5.82 -3.04 22.45
CA GLY A 194 -5.18 -4.24 23.00
C GLY A 194 -5.37 -5.53 22.18
N ARG A 195 -5.98 -5.45 21.00
CA ARG A 195 -6.07 -6.56 20.04
C ARG A 195 -5.07 -6.35 18.91
N VAL A 196 -4.48 -7.44 18.42
CA VAL A 196 -3.45 -7.42 17.37
C VAL A 196 -3.82 -8.35 16.22
N LYS A 197 -3.65 -7.87 14.99
CA LYS A 197 -3.78 -8.67 13.75
C LYS A 197 -2.63 -8.42 12.78
N LEU A 198 -2.39 -9.38 11.90
CA LEU A 198 -1.46 -9.24 10.78
C LEU A 198 -2.11 -8.37 9.70
N VAL A 199 -1.39 -7.37 9.20
CA VAL A 199 -1.79 -6.63 8.00
C VAL A 199 -1.24 -7.33 6.78
N SER A 200 0.05 -7.71 6.84
CA SER A 200 0.69 -8.39 5.73
C SER A 200 1.64 -9.51 6.12
N TYR A 201 1.80 -10.48 5.22
CA TYR A 201 2.90 -11.43 5.25
C TYR A 201 4.13 -10.84 4.55
N ASN A 202 5.32 -11.35 4.87
CA ASN A 202 6.54 -10.92 4.19
C ASN A 202 6.67 -11.73 2.89
N ASN A 203 7.15 -11.05 1.85
CA ASN A 203 7.36 -11.62 0.53
C ASN A 203 8.85 -11.79 0.19
N GLU A 204 9.75 -11.35 1.05
CA GLU A 204 11.20 -11.34 0.83
C GLU A 204 11.90 -12.29 1.82
N PHE A 205 12.21 -13.50 1.36
CA PHE A 205 13.09 -14.46 2.05
C PHE A 205 14.01 -15.17 1.07
#